data_AF-A0A8T5P5D8-F1
#
_entry.id   AF-A0A8T5P5D8-F1
#
_cell.length_a   1.000
_cell.length_b   1.000
_cell.length_c   1.000
_cell.angle_alpha   90.00
_cell.angle_beta   90.00
_cell.angle_gamma   90.00
#
_symmetry.space_group_name_H-M   'P 1'
#
loop_
_entity.id
_entity.type
_entity.pdbx_description
1 polymer ?
#
loop_
_entity_poly.entity_id
_entity_poly.type
_entity_poly.pdbx_seq_one_letter_code
_entity_poly.pdbx_strand_id
1 'polypeptide(L)'
;AADIGKIRLDEAVEAGAEKVLALCPCCQFQLRVSRDKKNVPIEVVDLARFAASSLGYEFPDPNPEVQAQWAVFEAFVALMTPKGFACLMGTMFPELIDAMPFGMGKMMKVMGKVPGAMTLMKPMFPVLFPVLLPMMMPELMSVMLERVKQKIPMPDYMAEQMPELMPKVMDNLMPHMINDLVPLVTQPMIDYLRK
;
A
#
# COMPACT_ATOMS: atom_id res chain seq x y z
N ALA A 1 0.25 -4.32 -14.05
CA ALA A 1 1.50 -3.53 -14.17
C ALA A 1 2.52 -4.24 -15.06
N ALA A 2 2.95 -5.46 -14.72
CA ALA A 2 3.98 -6.18 -15.48
C ALA A 2 3.66 -6.37 -16.98
N ASP A 3 2.39 -6.53 -17.34
CA ASP A 3 1.95 -6.68 -18.73
C ASP A 3 2.22 -5.42 -19.58
N ILE A 4 2.05 -4.23 -19.01
CA ILE A 4 2.30 -2.97 -19.72
C ILE A 4 3.78 -2.82 -20.04
N GLY A 5 4.65 -3.11 -19.07
CA GLY A 5 6.09 -3.07 -19.31
C GLY A 5 6.53 -4.15 -20.30
N LYS A 6 5.89 -5.32 -20.33
CA LYS A 6 6.18 -6.36 -21.33
C LYS A 6 5.97 -5.87 -22.75
N ILE A 7 4.89 -5.15 -23.04
CA ILE A 7 4.63 -4.60 -24.37
C ILE A 7 5.84 -3.79 -24.87
N ARG A 8 6.39 -2.91 -24.02
CA ARG A 8 7.56 -2.09 -24.37
C ARG A 8 8.85 -2.88 -24.51
N LEU A 9 9.03 -3.93 -23.71
CA LEU A 9 10.21 -4.78 -23.82
C LEU A 9 10.15 -5.66 -25.07
N ASP A 10 8.97 -6.15 -25.44
CA ASP A 10 8.77 -6.93 -26.66
C ASP A 10 9.03 -6.08 -27.91
N GLU A 11 8.52 -4.84 -27.95
CA GLU A 11 8.85 -3.87 -29.03
C GLU A 11 10.36 -3.68 -29.18
N ALA A 12 11.11 -3.60 -28.07
CA ALA A 12 12.55 -3.46 -28.09
C ALA A 12 13.27 -4.73 -28.60
N VAL A 13 12.79 -5.91 -28.20
CA VAL A 13 13.31 -7.21 -28.70
C VAL A 13 13.05 -7.36 -30.20
N GLU A 14 11.84 -7.01 -30.67
CA GLU A 14 11.46 -7.04 -32.08
C GLU A 14 12.31 -6.08 -32.93
N ALA A 15 12.68 -4.93 -32.37
CA ALA A 15 13.60 -3.99 -33.00
C ALA A 15 15.07 -4.43 -32.98
N GLY A 16 15.39 -5.57 -32.36
CA GLY A 16 16.75 -6.10 -32.24
C GLY A 16 17.62 -5.38 -31.21
N ALA A 17 17.01 -4.69 -30.23
CA ALA A 17 17.75 -4.02 -29.18
C ALA A 17 18.28 -5.03 -28.14
N GLU A 18 19.55 -4.88 -27.76
CA GLU A 18 20.14 -5.65 -26.66
C GLU A 18 19.84 -5.03 -25.28
N LYS A 19 19.63 -3.71 -25.25
CA LYS A 19 19.46 -2.91 -24.03
C LYS A 19 18.37 -1.87 -24.20
N VAL A 20 17.55 -1.69 -23.16
CA VAL A 20 16.61 -0.57 -23.02
C VAL A 20 17.17 0.39 -21.98
N LEU A 21 17.35 1.65 -22.38
CA LEU A 21 17.81 2.71 -21.49
C LEU A 21 16.61 3.45 -20.90
N ALA A 22 16.59 3.64 -19.58
CA ALA A 22 15.56 4.41 -18.90
C ALA A 22 16.17 5.47 -17.98
N LEU A 23 15.68 6.70 -18.08
CA LEU A 23 16.12 7.83 -17.25
C LEU A 23 15.28 7.99 -15.98
N CYS A 24 13.99 7.58 -15.98
CA CYS A 24 13.19 7.61 -14.76
C CYS A 24 13.50 6.39 -13.90
N PRO A 25 13.80 6.55 -12.59
CA PRO A 25 13.88 5.45 -11.64
C PRO A 25 12.61 4.58 -11.66
N CYS A 26 11.45 5.21 -11.81
CA CYS A 26 10.14 4.55 -11.95
C CYS A 26 10.04 3.65 -13.19
N CYS A 27 10.60 4.10 -14.33
CA CYS A 27 10.59 3.33 -15.58
C CYS A 27 11.62 2.20 -15.53
N GLN A 28 12.82 2.46 -15.00
CA GLN A 28 13.83 1.41 -14.77
C GLN A 28 13.25 0.31 -13.92
N PHE A 29 12.60 0.71 -12.82
CA PHE A 29 11.90 -0.18 -11.92
C PHE A 29 10.84 -1.02 -12.63
N GLN A 30 9.87 -0.36 -13.29
CA GLN A 30 8.77 -1.04 -13.98
C GLN A 30 9.27 -2.00 -15.07
N LEU A 31 10.28 -1.61 -15.83
CA LEU A 31 10.83 -2.41 -16.92
C LEU A 31 11.66 -3.59 -16.40
N ARG A 32 12.48 -3.41 -15.35
CA ARG A 32 13.21 -4.52 -14.71
C ARG A 32 12.26 -5.56 -14.12
N VAL A 33 11.21 -5.12 -13.41
CA VAL A 33 10.20 -6.04 -12.87
C VAL A 33 9.43 -6.75 -13.97
N SER A 34 9.03 -6.03 -15.03
CA SER A 34 8.37 -6.65 -16.17
C SER A 34 9.26 -7.69 -16.86
N ARG A 35 10.54 -7.39 -17.05
CA ARG A 35 11.54 -8.30 -17.59
C ARG A 35 11.62 -9.58 -16.77
N ASP A 36 11.79 -9.46 -15.45
CA ASP A 36 11.97 -10.60 -14.55
C ASP A 36 10.69 -11.45 -14.45
N LYS A 37 9.53 -10.82 -14.24
CA LYS A 37 8.23 -11.53 -14.12
C LYS A 37 7.79 -12.22 -15.41
N LYS A 38 8.27 -11.75 -16.57
CA LYS A 38 7.87 -12.26 -17.89
C LYS A 38 9.00 -12.97 -18.64
N ASN A 39 10.17 -13.11 -18.02
CA ASN A 39 11.36 -13.71 -18.59
C ASN A 39 11.72 -13.14 -19.97
N VAL A 40 11.70 -11.80 -20.11
CA VAL A 40 12.06 -11.14 -21.38
C VAL A 40 13.59 -11.03 -21.48
N PRO A 41 14.23 -11.51 -22.57
CA PRO A 41 15.69 -11.59 -22.66
C PRO A 41 16.31 -10.26 -23.13
N ILE A 42 16.10 -9.17 -22.39
CA ILE A 42 16.65 -7.84 -22.71
C ILE A 42 17.16 -7.13 -21.44
N GLU A 43 18.27 -6.42 -21.53
CA GLU A 43 18.84 -5.71 -20.38
C GLU A 43 18.15 -4.35 -20.19
N VAL A 44 17.86 -3.96 -18.95
CA VAL A 44 17.31 -2.63 -18.62
C VAL A 44 18.33 -1.84 -17.83
N VAL A 45 18.86 -0.78 -18.46
CA VAL A 45 20.00 0.00 -17.94
C VAL A 45 19.56 1.43 -17.65
N ASP A 46 20.10 2.00 -16.57
CA ASP A 46 19.96 3.43 -16.27
C ASP A 46 20.73 4.27 -17.31
N LEU A 47 20.11 5.32 -17.85
CA LEU A 47 20.74 6.15 -18.88
C LEU A 47 22.02 6.84 -18.35
N ALA A 48 22.02 7.31 -17.10
CA ALA A 48 23.18 7.99 -16.53
C ALA A 48 24.36 7.01 -16.33
N ARG A 49 24.08 5.80 -15.83
CA ARG A 49 25.07 4.71 -15.73
C ARG A 49 25.64 4.37 -17.10
N PHE A 50 24.79 4.19 -18.12
CA PHE A 50 25.24 3.89 -19.47
C PHE A 50 26.21 4.97 -19.99
N ALA A 51 25.83 6.24 -19.88
CA ALA A 51 26.66 7.36 -20.33
C ALA A 51 27.97 7.47 -19.53
N ALA A 52 27.92 7.36 -18.21
CA ALA A 52 29.10 7.45 -17.37
C ALA A 52 30.06 6.26 -17.55
N SER A 53 29.54 5.05 -17.78
CA SER A 53 30.39 3.91 -18.12
C SER A 53 31.06 4.06 -19.48
N SER A 54 30.43 4.73 -20.46
CA SER A 54 31.12 5.12 -21.70
C SER A 54 32.25 6.13 -21.50
N LEU A 55 32.24 6.87 -20.38
CA LEU A 55 33.32 7.78 -19.98
C LEU A 55 34.41 7.09 -19.14
N GLY A 56 34.34 5.78 -18.95
CA GLY A 56 35.34 5.00 -18.22
C GLY A 56 35.10 4.87 -16.72
N TYR A 57 33.93 5.29 -16.22
CA TYR A 57 33.59 5.11 -14.80
C TYR A 57 32.99 3.72 -14.54
N GLU A 58 33.51 3.03 -13.53
CA GLU A 58 32.95 1.78 -13.02
C GLU A 58 32.02 2.04 -11.84
N PHE A 59 30.90 1.33 -11.82
CA PHE A 59 29.89 1.45 -10.77
C PHE A 59 29.49 0.07 -10.26
N PRO A 60 29.22 -0.11 -8.96
CA PRO A 60 28.68 -1.36 -8.44
C PRO A 60 27.31 -1.67 -9.08
N ASP A 61 26.93 -2.94 -9.16
CA ASP A 61 25.61 -3.33 -9.66
C ASP A 61 24.50 -2.75 -8.76
N PRO A 62 23.56 -1.93 -9.29
CA PRO A 62 22.49 -1.35 -8.49
C PRO A 62 21.34 -2.31 -8.23
N ASN A 63 21.28 -3.47 -8.90
CA ASN A 63 20.13 -4.38 -8.82
C ASN A 63 19.77 -4.81 -7.40
N PRO A 64 20.72 -5.14 -6.49
CA PRO A 64 20.36 -5.53 -5.11
C PRO A 64 19.61 -4.43 -4.35
N GLU A 65 20.10 -3.20 -4.41
CA GLU A 65 19.46 -2.05 -3.73
C GLU A 65 18.11 -1.71 -4.38
N VAL A 66 18.04 -1.74 -5.72
CA VAL A 66 16.79 -1.48 -6.46
C VAL A 66 15.73 -2.53 -6.14
N GLN A 67 16.11 -3.81 -5.99
CA GLN A 67 15.19 -4.88 -5.61
C GLN A 67 14.73 -4.77 -4.15
N ALA A 68 15.60 -4.33 -3.24
CA ALA A 68 15.21 -4.06 -1.85
C ALA A 68 14.18 -2.94 -1.77
N GLN A 69 14.41 -1.83 -2.49
CA GLN A 69 13.46 -0.71 -2.57
C GLN A 69 12.17 -1.10 -3.29
N TRP A 70 12.24 -1.99 -4.28
CA TRP A 70 11.07 -2.57 -4.95
C TRP A 70 10.16 -3.30 -3.97
N ALA A 71 10.70 -4.19 -3.14
CA ALA A 71 9.90 -4.99 -2.22
C ALA A 71 9.03 -4.09 -1.31
N VAL A 72 9.58 -2.95 -0.89
CA VAL A 72 8.86 -1.92 -0.16
C VAL A 72 7.74 -1.31 -0.99
N PHE A 73 8.04 -0.87 -2.23
CA PHE A 73 7.04 -0.28 -3.12
C PHE A 73 5.89 -1.24 -3.45
N GLU A 74 6.17 -2.51 -3.76
CA GLU A 74 5.13 -3.52 -4.02
C GLU A 74 4.24 -3.76 -2.80
N ALA A 75 4.82 -3.78 -1.61
CA ALA A 75 4.05 -3.91 -0.38
C ALA A 75 3.13 -2.70 -0.16
N PHE A 76 3.59 -1.47 -0.46
CA PHE A 76 2.74 -0.28 -0.39
C PHE A 76 1.63 -0.28 -1.43
N VAL A 77 1.92 -0.67 -2.67
CA VAL A 77 0.90 -0.79 -3.72
C VAL A 77 -0.19 -1.78 -3.30
N ALA A 78 0.20 -2.92 -2.72
CA ALA A 78 -0.76 -3.89 -2.20
C ALA A 78 -1.57 -3.34 -1.02
N LEU A 79 -0.89 -2.65 -0.07
CA LEU A 79 -1.51 -2.04 1.10
C LEU A 79 -2.53 -0.96 0.72
N MET A 80 -2.26 -0.14 -0.29
CA MET A 80 -3.12 0.97 -0.73
C MET A 80 -4.36 0.52 -1.52
N THR A 81 -4.56 -0.79 -1.71
CA THR A 81 -5.82 -1.31 -2.26
C THR A 81 -6.92 -1.36 -1.19
N PRO A 82 -8.22 -1.29 -1.55
CA PRO A 82 -9.31 -1.44 -0.57
C PRO A 82 -9.18 -2.71 0.28
N LYS A 83 -8.77 -3.83 -0.34
CA LYS A 83 -8.56 -5.11 0.34
C LYS A 83 -7.33 -5.10 1.23
N GLY A 84 -6.21 -4.58 0.75
CA GLY A 84 -4.98 -4.46 1.54
C GLY A 84 -5.19 -3.60 2.79
N PHE A 85 -5.86 -2.46 2.61
CA PHE A 85 -6.17 -1.55 3.69
C PHE A 85 -7.19 -2.14 4.67
N ALA A 86 -8.25 -2.80 4.19
CA ALA A 86 -9.19 -3.55 5.05
C ALA A 86 -8.49 -4.61 5.90
N CYS A 87 -7.52 -5.34 5.31
CA CYS A 87 -6.71 -6.31 6.05
C CYS A 87 -5.85 -5.64 7.13
N LEU A 88 -5.30 -4.45 6.88
CA LEU A 88 -4.58 -3.68 7.90
C LEU A 88 -5.52 -3.27 9.05
N MET A 89 -6.69 -2.69 8.72
CA MET A 89 -7.70 -2.30 9.71
C MET A 89 -8.16 -3.48 10.57
N GLY A 90 -8.28 -4.67 9.98
CA GLY A 90 -8.62 -5.89 10.71
C GLY A 90 -7.62 -6.28 11.80
N THR A 91 -6.38 -5.79 11.73
CA THR A 91 -5.37 -6.02 12.78
C THR A 91 -5.45 -5.05 13.97
N MET A 92 -6.32 -4.03 13.88
CA MET A 92 -6.45 -2.94 14.85
C MET A 92 -7.90 -2.65 15.23
N PHE A 93 -8.79 -3.66 15.20
CA PHE A 93 -10.18 -3.49 15.62
C PHE A 93 -10.34 -2.96 17.06
N PRO A 94 -9.60 -3.44 18.07
CA PRO A 94 -9.68 -2.88 19.42
C PRO A 94 -9.45 -1.36 19.41
N GLU A 95 -8.37 -0.92 18.78
CA GLU A 95 -7.96 0.47 18.68
C GLU A 95 -8.95 1.30 17.86
N LEU A 96 -9.46 0.77 16.75
CA LEU A 96 -10.54 1.38 15.97
C LEU A 96 -11.79 1.60 16.80
N ILE A 97 -12.21 0.61 17.59
CA ILE A 97 -13.42 0.72 18.40
C ILE A 97 -13.21 1.71 19.54
N ASP A 98 -12.04 1.69 20.18
CA ASP A 98 -11.73 2.58 21.30
C ASP A 98 -11.57 4.04 20.88
N ALA A 99 -11.10 4.31 19.66
CA ALA A 99 -11.00 5.66 19.09
C ALA A 99 -12.36 6.25 18.67
N MET A 100 -13.45 5.46 18.64
CA MET A 100 -14.76 5.97 18.20
C MET A 100 -15.24 7.14 19.09
N PRO A 101 -15.65 8.28 18.50
CA PRO A 101 -15.98 9.48 19.26
C PRO A 101 -17.28 9.32 20.07
N PHE A 102 -17.51 10.26 21.00
CA PHE A 102 -18.74 10.36 21.80
C PHE A 102 -19.07 9.11 22.63
N GLY A 103 -18.07 8.30 22.97
CA GLY A 103 -18.28 7.06 23.73
C GLY A 103 -18.91 5.93 22.92
N MET A 104 -19.04 6.10 21.60
CA MET A 104 -19.63 5.11 20.70
C MET A 104 -18.89 3.76 20.77
N GLY A 105 -17.57 3.75 21.02
CA GLY A 105 -16.82 2.52 21.20
C GLY A 105 -17.34 1.62 22.32
N LYS A 106 -17.63 2.20 23.49
CA LYS A 106 -18.22 1.48 24.63
C LYS A 106 -19.62 0.98 24.32
N MET A 107 -20.43 1.81 23.66
CA MET A 107 -21.77 1.43 23.21
C MET A 107 -21.73 0.24 22.25
N MET A 108 -20.81 0.27 21.28
CA MET A 108 -20.64 -0.78 20.27
C MET A 108 -20.20 -2.11 20.90
N LYS A 109 -19.30 -2.08 21.89
CA LYS A 109 -18.91 -3.27 22.67
C LYS A 109 -20.09 -3.88 23.45
N VAL A 110 -20.98 -3.05 23.98
CA VAL A 110 -22.20 -3.53 24.67
C VAL A 110 -23.20 -4.10 23.67
N MET A 111 -23.48 -3.39 22.58
CA MET A 111 -24.40 -3.85 21.53
C MET A 111 -23.90 -5.12 20.82
N GLY A 112 -22.59 -5.30 20.70
CA GLY A 112 -21.97 -6.51 20.18
C GLY A 112 -22.38 -7.79 20.91
N LYS A 113 -22.62 -7.68 22.23
CA LYS A 113 -23.05 -8.79 23.09
C LYS A 113 -24.56 -9.06 23.05
N VAL A 114 -25.35 -8.15 22.49
CA VAL A 114 -26.81 -8.31 22.37
C VAL A 114 -27.11 -9.07 21.07
N PRO A 115 -27.76 -10.26 21.13
CA PRO A 115 -28.09 -11.02 19.93
C PRO A 115 -28.90 -10.19 18.93
N GLY A 116 -28.42 -10.08 17.70
CA GLY A 116 -29.12 -9.38 16.60
C GLY A 116 -28.93 -7.87 16.54
N ALA A 117 -28.44 -7.19 17.59
CA ALA A 117 -28.30 -5.73 17.60
C ALA A 117 -27.33 -5.21 16.51
N MET A 118 -26.18 -5.86 16.35
CA MET A 118 -25.21 -5.50 15.29
C MET A 118 -25.75 -5.75 13.88
N THR A 119 -26.64 -6.73 13.71
CA THR A 119 -27.28 -7.02 12.41
C THR A 119 -28.26 -5.89 12.04
N LEU A 120 -29.00 -5.38 13.04
CA LEU A 120 -29.94 -4.28 12.85
C LEU A 120 -29.23 -2.96 12.49
N MET A 121 -28.05 -2.73 13.05
CA MET A 121 -27.23 -1.54 12.77
C MET A 121 -26.42 -1.64 11.46
N LYS A 122 -26.29 -2.83 10.88
CA LYS A 122 -25.48 -3.08 9.66
C LYS A 122 -25.75 -2.08 8.52
N PRO A 123 -26.99 -1.69 8.21
CA PRO A 123 -27.28 -0.72 7.15
C PRO A 123 -26.75 0.70 7.42
N MET A 124 -26.43 1.05 8.66
CA MET A 124 -25.93 2.38 9.05
C MET A 124 -24.42 2.55 8.85
N PHE A 125 -23.65 1.44 8.83
CA PHE A 125 -22.19 1.50 8.72
C PHE A 125 -21.67 2.19 7.46
N PRO A 126 -22.23 1.96 6.25
CA PRO A 126 -21.82 2.68 5.03
C PRO A 126 -21.94 4.20 5.13
N VAL A 127 -22.84 4.71 5.96
CA VAL A 127 -23.05 6.15 6.15
C VAL A 127 -22.21 6.69 7.31
N LEU A 128 -22.13 5.94 8.41
CA LEU A 128 -21.41 6.36 9.61
C LEU A 128 -19.89 6.26 9.46
N PHE A 129 -19.40 5.17 8.86
CA PHE A 129 -17.97 4.88 8.80
C PHE A 129 -17.18 5.96 8.04
N PRO A 130 -17.68 6.53 6.91
CA PRO A 130 -17.00 7.63 6.24
C PRO A 130 -16.88 8.92 7.05
N VAL A 131 -17.82 9.16 7.97
CA VAL A 131 -17.79 10.35 8.85
C VAL A 131 -16.91 10.10 10.06
N LEU A 132 -17.00 8.91 10.65
CA LEU A 132 -16.29 8.56 11.89
C LEU A 132 -14.81 8.30 11.65
N LEU A 133 -14.45 7.58 10.57
CA LEU A 133 -13.07 7.16 10.35
C LEU A 133 -12.10 8.36 10.28
N PRO A 134 -12.37 9.46 9.53
CA PRO A 134 -11.52 10.65 9.56
C PRO A 134 -11.37 11.28 10.95
N MET A 135 -12.42 11.27 11.77
CA MET A 135 -12.36 11.79 13.14
C MET A 135 -11.46 10.95 14.05
N MET A 136 -11.33 9.66 13.75
CA MET A 136 -10.52 8.70 14.50
C MET A 136 -9.06 8.65 14.02
N MET A 137 -8.78 9.08 12.78
CA MET A 137 -7.45 8.98 12.18
C MET A 137 -6.31 9.60 13.01
N PRO A 138 -6.47 10.77 13.67
CA PRO A 138 -5.39 11.35 14.47
C PRO A 138 -4.89 10.43 15.60
N GLU A 139 -5.81 9.70 16.25
CA GLU A 139 -5.48 8.76 17.33
C GLU A 139 -4.89 7.45 16.76
N LEU A 140 -5.46 6.99 15.64
CA LEU A 140 -5.07 5.73 14.99
C LEU A 140 -3.77 5.80 14.20
N MET A 141 -3.30 6.99 13.85
CA MET A 141 -2.13 7.18 12.98
C MET A 141 -0.89 6.48 13.53
N SER A 142 -0.65 6.59 14.85
CA SER A 142 0.49 5.96 15.52
C SER A 142 0.44 4.44 15.42
N VAL A 143 -0.71 3.83 15.74
CA VAL A 143 -0.95 2.39 15.64
C VAL A 143 -0.81 1.93 14.20
N MET A 144 -1.39 2.68 13.25
CA MET A 144 -1.31 2.36 11.83
C MET A 144 0.13 2.34 11.33
N LEU A 145 0.94 3.34 11.69
CA LEU A 145 2.37 3.38 11.36
C LEU A 145 3.12 2.18 11.95
N GLU A 146 2.81 1.79 13.19
CA GLU A 146 3.39 0.61 13.82
C GLU A 146 3.02 -0.68 13.06
N ARG A 147 1.74 -0.87 12.72
CA ARG A 147 1.27 -2.04 11.96
C ARG A 147 1.89 -2.10 10.56
N VAL A 148 2.07 -0.93 9.91
CA VAL A 148 2.73 -0.85 8.60
C VAL A 148 4.21 -1.21 8.73
N LYS A 149 4.93 -0.70 9.72
CA LYS A 149 6.33 -1.05 9.98
C LYS A 149 6.53 -2.55 10.23
N GLN A 150 5.58 -3.21 10.91
CA GLN A 150 5.61 -4.65 11.13
C GLN A 150 5.39 -5.46 9.84
N LYS A 151 4.65 -4.91 8.87
CA LYS A 151 4.31 -5.59 7.61
C LYS A 151 5.28 -5.31 6.48
N ILE A 152 5.89 -4.13 6.45
CA ILE A 152 6.73 -3.65 5.36
C ILE A 152 8.13 -3.39 5.93
N PRO A 153 9.13 -4.25 5.64
CA PRO A 153 10.50 -4.05 6.09
C PRO A 153 11.14 -2.90 5.29
N MET A 154 10.96 -1.68 5.79
CA MET A 154 11.50 -0.45 5.20
C MET A 154 12.92 -0.17 5.71
N PRO A 155 13.80 0.40 4.87
CA PRO A 155 15.02 1.05 5.34
C PRO A 155 14.71 2.21 6.31
N ASP A 156 15.65 2.51 7.20
CA ASP A 156 15.47 3.51 8.27
C ASP A 156 15.06 4.88 7.71
N TYR A 157 15.74 5.35 6.66
CA TYR A 157 15.44 6.65 6.03
C TYR A 157 14.02 6.74 5.46
N MET A 158 13.42 5.62 5.01
CA MET A 158 12.03 5.59 4.56
C MET A 158 11.10 5.61 5.77
N ALA A 159 11.40 4.80 6.79
CA ALA A 159 10.60 4.71 8.01
C ALA A 159 10.50 6.05 8.75
N GLU A 160 11.58 6.83 8.77
CA GLU A 160 11.62 8.19 9.37
C GLU A 160 10.68 9.18 8.68
N GLN A 161 10.40 9.00 7.39
CA GLN A 161 9.51 9.88 6.62
C GLN A 161 8.03 9.50 6.75
N MET A 162 7.73 8.26 7.17
CA MET A 162 6.36 7.75 7.24
C MET A 162 5.40 8.59 8.12
N PRO A 163 5.80 9.11 9.30
CA PRO A 163 4.93 9.95 10.10
C PRO A 163 4.46 11.22 9.40
N GLU A 164 5.27 11.77 8.49
CA GLU A 164 4.91 12.95 7.71
C GLU A 164 4.14 12.60 6.42
N LEU A 165 4.53 11.52 5.75
CA LEU A 165 3.96 11.11 4.46
C LEU A 165 2.59 10.45 4.61
N MET A 166 2.42 9.56 5.59
CA MET A 166 1.22 8.74 5.74
C MET A 166 -0.05 9.57 5.90
N PRO A 167 -0.10 10.63 6.74
CA PRO A 167 -1.29 11.47 6.84
C PRO A 167 -1.69 12.08 5.49
N LYS A 168 -0.72 12.62 4.73
CA LYS A 168 -0.96 13.20 3.41
C LYS A 168 -1.48 12.16 2.41
N VAL A 169 -0.95 10.93 2.45
CA VAL A 169 -1.42 9.84 1.60
C VAL A 169 -2.86 9.47 1.97
N MET A 170 -3.18 9.35 3.25
CA MET A 170 -4.52 9.03 3.73
C MET A 170 -5.53 10.11 3.36
N ASP A 171 -5.18 11.39 3.52
CA ASP A 171 -6.05 12.52 3.16
C ASP A 171 -6.42 12.51 1.67
N ASN A 172 -5.48 12.10 0.81
CA ASN A 172 -5.72 12.01 -0.62
C ASN A 172 -6.43 10.71 -1.03
N LEU A 173 -6.05 9.56 -0.45
CA LEU A 173 -6.53 8.25 -0.87
C LEU A 173 -7.92 7.93 -0.30
N MET A 174 -8.16 8.27 0.97
CA MET A 174 -9.37 7.84 1.69
C MET A 174 -10.67 8.30 1.04
N PRO A 175 -10.83 9.57 0.60
CA PRO A 175 -12.08 10.02 -0.02
C PRO A 175 -12.48 9.20 -1.26
N HIS A 176 -11.49 8.63 -1.95
CA HIS A 176 -11.69 7.84 -3.17
C HIS A 176 -11.80 6.34 -2.91
N MET A 177 -11.28 5.86 -1.78
CA MET A 177 -11.24 4.43 -1.42
C MET A 177 -12.38 4.01 -0.48
N ILE A 178 -12.97 4.95 0.26
CA ILE A 178 -13.80 4.63 1.41
C ILE A 178 -15.04 3.78 1.08
N ASN A 179 -15.67 4.02 -0.07
CA ASN A 179 -16.85 3.27 -0.49
C ASN A 179 -16.55 1.80 -0.77
N ASP A 180 -15.35 1.49 -1.29
CA ASP A 180 -14.91 0.12 -1.55
C ASP A 180 -14.36 -0.55 -0.28
N LEU A 181 -13.84 0.25 0.65
CA LEU A 181 -13.29 -0.21 1.92
C LEU A 181 -14.38 -0.67 2.89
N VAL A 182 -15.45 0.11 3.06
CA VAL A 182 -16.46 -0.14 4.09
C VAL A 182 -17.08 -1.54 4.02
N PRO A 183 -17.48 -2.07 2.84
CA PRO A 183 -18.02 -3.42 2.73
C PRO A 183 -17.05 -4.51 3.21
N LEU A 184 -15.74 -4.28 3.04
CA LEU A 184 -14.68 -5.23 3.39
C LEU A 184 -14.40 -5.24 4.90
N VAL A 185 -14.64 -4.13 5.60
CA VAL A 185 -14.34 -3.98 7.04
C VAL A 185 -15.56 -4.25 7.93
N THR A 186 -16.77 -3.94 7.43
CA THR A 186 -18.00 -3.96 8.26
C THR A 186 -18.29 -5.33 8.87
N GLN A 187 -18.30 -6.40 8.07
CA GLN A 187 -18.65 -7.73 8.58
C GLN A 187 -17.59 -8.28 9.55
N PRO A 188 -16.28 -8.23 9.23
CA PRO A 188 -15.25 -8.66 10.17
C PRO A 188 -15.27 -7.91 11.51
N MET A 189 -15.58 -6.61 11.49
CA MET A 189 -15.71 -5.82 12.72
C MET A 189 -16.93 -6.23 13.55
N ILE A 190 -18.07 -6.50 12.91
CA ILE A 190 -19.27 -7.05 13.58
C ILE A 190 -18.92 -8.40 14.24
N ASP A 191 -18.20 -9.25 13.53
CA ASP A 191 -17.81 -10.58 14.04
C ASP A 191 -16.80 -10.46 15.19
N TYR A 192 -15.94 -9.43 15.20
CA TYR A 192 -15.10 -9.09 16.34
C TYR A 192 -15.93 -8.65 17.55
N LEU A 193 -16.90 -7.74 17.37
CA LEU A 193 -17.73 -7.19 18.45
C LEU A 193 -18.66 -8.23 19.12
N ARG A 194 -18.97 -9.32 18.41
CA ARG A 194 -19.78 -10.43 18.93
C ARG A 194 -19.01 -11.40 19.82
N LYS A 195 -17.68 -11.37 19.79
CA LYS A 195 -16.82 -12.17 20.65
C LYS A 195 -16.73 -11.55 22.05
#